data_AF-A0A448F692-F1
#
_entry.id   AF-A0A448F692-F1
#
_cell.length_a   1.000
_cell.length_b   1.000
_cell.length_c   1.000
_cell.angle_alpha   90.00
_cell.angle_beta   90.00
_cell.angle_gamma   90.00
#
_symmetry.space_group_name_H-M   'P 1'
#
loop_
_entity.id
_entity.type
_entity.pdbx_description
1 polymer ?
#
loop_
_entity_poly.entity_id
_entity_poly.type
_entity_poly.pdbx_seq_one_letter_code
_entity_poly.pdbx_strand_id
1 'polypeptide(L)'
;MQSKILDIHGKPFAFDDELQTENDSRLGWLQRHYSEHPASGLTPSKAATLLRAAEMGDLIGQCELAEDMEEKDSHLQSELGKRRNAILTMDWQIAPPPNAGAAEQRDAQMLEEILRDATWLDDCIFDATDAILKGFSCQEIEWEPGLVSGLKLIRNVNWRDPAWFMTPQYDRNTLRLRDGTEKGVELAKFGWITHIAKAKTGYLSRIGLVRTLVWRLFIATTPPEILPSFWRFMACHCALVNIRKGLPTTRKIHCYGR
;
A
#
# COMPACT_ATOMS: atom_id res chain seq x y z
N MET A 1 -19.93 -25.36 10.03
CA MET A 1 -21.20 -24.89 10.65
C MET A 1 -21.65 -23.67 9.86
N GLN A 2 -22.90 -23.59 9.39
CA GLN A 2 -23.39 -22.38 8.70
C GLN A 2 -23.57 -21.25 9.72
N SER A 3 -23.11 -20.04 9.41
CA SER A 3 -23.20 -18.91 10.34
C SER A 3 -24.65 -18.43 10.49
N LYS A 4 -24.98 -17.86 11.67
CA LYS A 4 -26.28 -17.22 11.93
C LYS A 4 -26.39 -15.82 11.33
N ILE A 5 -25.26 -15.21 10.96
CA ILE A 5 -25.21 -13.85 10.43
C ILE A 5 -25.48 -13.93 8.93
N LEU A 6 -26.47 -13.17 8.48
CA LEU A 6 -26.89 -13.12 7.08
C LEU A 6 -26.34 -11.85 6.41
N ASP A 7 -25.98 -11.97 5.14
CA ASP A 7 -25.65 -10.83 4.28
C ASP A 7 -26.90 -10.03 3.87
N ILE A 8 -26.69 -8.93 3.14
CA ILE A 8 -27.77 -8.07 2.61
C ILE A 8 -28.73 -8.80 1.63
N HIS A 9 -28.37 -10.01 1.20
CA HIS A 9 -29.15 -10.86 0.31
C HIS A 9 -29.76 -12.08 1.05
N GLY A 10 -29.67 -12.13 2.38
CA GLY A 10 -30.20 -13.20 3.22
C GLY A 10 -29.40 -14.50 3.17
N LYS A 11 -28.18 -14.49 2.60
CA LYS A 11 -27.29 -15.66 2.58
C LYS A 11 -26.44 -15.67 3.86
N PRO A 12 -26.29 -16.82 4.52
CA PRO A 12 -25.34 -16.97 5.62
C PRO A 12 -23.93 -16.60 5.18
N PHE A 13 -23.21 -15.85 6.00
CA PHE A 13 -21.78 -15.66 5.77
C PHE A 13 -21.06 -17.00 5.88
N ALA A 14 -20.35 -17.37 4.83
CA ALA A 14 -19.35 -18.43 4.87
C ALA A 14 -17.99 -17.74 4.91
N PHE A 15 -17.23 -17.96 5.97
CA PHE A 15 -15.83 -17.57 6.04
C PHE A 15 -15.03 -18.74 6.60
N ASP A 16 -13.83 -18.89 6.06
CA ASP A 16 -12.83 -19.83 6.54
C ASP A 16 -11.99 -19.10 7.60
N ASP A 17 -11.81 -19.72 8.76
CA ASP A 17 -11.03 -19.15 9.84
C ASP A 17 -9.54 -19.48 9.75
N GLU A 18 -9.15 -20.33 8.81
CA GLU A 18 -7.76 -20.62 8.50
C GLU A 18 -7.09 -19.48 7.72
N LEU A 19 -5.77 -19.33 7.92
CA LEU A 19 -4.96 -18.36 7.17
C LEU A 19 -4.98 -18.74 5.69
N GLN A 20 -5.46 -17.82 4.84
CA GLN A 20 -5.56 -18.05 3.40
C GLN A 20 -4.21 -18.38 2.78
N THR A 21 -3.14 -17.71 3.23
CA THR A 21 -1.79 -17.91 2.70
C THR A 21 -1.17 -19.25 3.08
N GLU A 22 -1.68 -19.93 4.11
CA GLU A 22 -1.25 -21.27 4.53
C GLU A 22 -2.15 -22.37 3.99
N ASN A 23 -3.45 -22.10 3.86
CA ASN A 23 -4.44 -23.10 3.41
C ASN A 23 -4.42 -23.31 1.89
N ASP A 24 -4.18 -22.25 1.10
CA ASP A 24 -4.21 -22.35 -0.36
C ASP A 24 -2.86 -22.78 -0.93
N SER A 25 -2.79 -24.02 -1.43
CA SER A 25 -1.58 -24.56 -2.08
C SER A 25 -1.04 -23.72 -3.24
N ARG A 26 -1.89 -22.91 -3.92
CA ARG A 26 -1.46 -22.01 -5.01
C ARG A 26 -0.60 -20.85 -4.50
N LEU A 27 -0.73 -20.53 -3.21
CA LEU A 27 -0.07 -19.42 -2.54
C LEU A 27 1.20 -19.86 -1.80
N GLY A 28 1.46 -21.16 -1.66
CA GLY A 28 2.58 -21.67 -0.87
C GLY A 28 3.98 -21.23 -1.34
N TRP A 29 4.11 -20.67 -2.55
CA TRP A 29 5.38 -20.10 -3.02
C TRP A 29 5.60 -18.65 -2.53
N LEU A 30 4.55 -17.93 -2.08
CA LEU A 30 4.66 -16.57 -1.55
C LEU A 30 5.62 -16.51 -0.35
N GLN A 31 5.53 -17.48 0.54
CA GLN A 31 6.41 -17.61 1.71
C GLN A 31 7.88 -17.88 1.34
N ARG A 32 8.15 -18.26 0.09
CA ARG A 32 9.51 -18.47 -0.46
C ARG A 32 10.01 -17.28 -1.26
N HIS A 33 9.23 -16.20 -1.36
CA HIS A 33 9.68 -14.95 -1.97
C HIS A 33 10.77 -14.35 -1.10
N TYR A 34 11.93 -14.09 -1.70
CA TYR A 34 13.00 -13.33 -1.09
C TYR A 34 13.02 -11.95 -1.73
N SER A 35 12.93 -10.91 -0.90
CA SER A 35 12.96 -9.53 -1.38
C SER A 35 14.29 -9.25 -2.06
N GLU A 36 14.21 -8.72 -3.27
CA GLU A 36 15.37 -8.16 -3.95
C GLU A 36 15.61 -6.72 -3.48
N HIS A 37 16.80 -6.19 -3.73
CA HIS A 37 17.19 -4.83 -3.34
C HIS A 37 17.40 -3.94 -4.57
N PRO A 38 16.31 -3.52 -5.25
CA PRO A 38 16.41 -2.84 -6.54
C PRO A 38 17.08 -1.47 -6.47
N ALA A 39 17.19 -0.84 -5.28
CA ALA A 39 17.90 0.44 -5.14
C ALA A 39 19.42 0.29 -5.31
N SER A 40 19.98 -0.91 -5.11
CA SER A 40 21.37 -1.20 -5.46
C SER A 40 21.56 -1.12 -6.98
N GLY A 41 22.41 -0.21 -7.44
CA GLY A 41 22.60 0.07 -8.86
C GLY A 41 21.37 0.70 -9.53
N LEU A 42 20.58 1.49 -8.81
CA LEU A 42 19.41 2.17 -9.35
C LEU A 42 19.82 3.18 -10.43
N THR A 43 19.27 3.00 -11.64
CA THR A 43 19.37 3.97 -12.73
C THR A 43 17.99 4.54 -13.05
N PRO A 44 17.87 5.72 -13.69
CA PRO A 44 16.56 6.26 -14.06
C PRO A 44 15.77 5.33 -14.98
N SER A 45 16.48 4.60 -15.85
CA SER A 45 15.88 3.59 -16.72
C SER A 45 15.32 2.42 -15.91
N LYS A 46 16.09 1.89 -14.95
CA LYS A 46 15.65 0.82 -14.03
C LYS A 46 14.43 1.26 -13.23
N ALA A 47 14.49 2.43 -12.58
CA ALA A 47 13.38 3.01 -11.84
C ALA A 47 12.12 3.15 -12.71
N ALA A 48 12.25 3.73 -13.91
CA ALA A 48 11.12 3.87 -14.82
C ALA A 48 10.52 2.52 -15.26
N THR A 49 11.34 1.48 -15.40
CA THR A 49 10.87 0.12 -15.71
C THR A 49 10.07 -0.47 -14.55
N LEU A 50 10.56 -0.39 -13.31
CA LEU A 50 9.84 -0.87 -12.12
C LEU A 50 8.50 -0.14 -11.96
N LEU A 51 8.50 1.18 -12.13
CA LEU A 51 7.28 1.99 -12.05
C LEU A 51 6.28 1.67 -13.17
N ARG A 52 6.73 1.29 -14.37
CA ARG A 52 5.85 0.84 -15.46
C ARG A 52 5.32 -0.57 -15.22
N ALA A 53 6.13 -1.47 -14.68
CA ALA A 53 5.69 -2.82 -14.28
C ALA A 53 4.52 -2.75 -13.28
N ALA A 54 4.62 -1.85 -12.29
CA ALA A 54 3.54 -1.60 -11.34
C ALA A 54 2.26 -1.06 -12.00
N GLU A 55 2.37 -0.25 -13.05
CA GLU A 55 1.20 0.21 -13.81
C GLU A 55 0.52 -0.94 -14.60
N MET A 56 1.26 -2.01 -14.89
CA MET A 56 0.81 -3.23 -15.57
C MET A 56 0.41 -4.34 -14.61
N GLY A 57 0.42 -4.10 -13.30
CA GLY A 57 -0.07 -5.04 -12.28
C GLY A 57 1.00 -5.70 -11.43
N ASP A 58 2.27 -5.63 -11.83
CA ASP A 58 3.41 -6.20 -11.11
C ASP A 58 3.96 -5.19 -10.10
N LEU A 59 3.55 -5.33 -8.85
CA LEU A 59 3.89 -4.39 -7.78
C LEU A 59 5.23 -4.66 -7.10
N ILE A 60 5.82 -5.85 -7.31
CA ILE A 60 6.98 -6.37 -6.56
C ILE A 60 8.10 -5.35 -6.54
N GLY A 61 8.61 -5.01 -7.72
CA GLY A 61 9.77 -4.15 -7.86
C GLY A 61 9.52 -2.70 -7.41
N GLN A 62 8.27 -2.23 -7.38
CA GLN A 62 7.94 -0.92 -6.82
C GLN A 62 7.89 -0.97 -5.28
N CYS A 63 7.36 -2.04 -4.70
CA CYS A 63 7.29 -2.23 -3.25
C CYS A 63 8.68 -2.45 -2.65
N GLU A 64 9.49 -3.34 -3.21
CA GLU A 64 10.87 -3.57 -2.77
C GLU A 64 11.74 -2.31 -2.91
N LEU A 65 11.52 -1.53 -3.97
CA LEU A 65 12.18 -0.23 -4.12
C LEU A 65 11.75 0.76 -3.03
N ALA A 66 10.49 0.73 -2.62
CA ALA A 66 10.02 1.58 -1.53
C ALA A 66 10.66 1.19 -0.19
N GLU A 67 10.81 -0.10 0.09
CA GLU A 67 11.46 -0.61 1.30
C GLU A 67 12.93 -0.19 1.34
N ASP A 68 13.66 -0.46 0.26
CA ASP A 68 15.05 -0.02 0.11
C ASP A 68 15.20 1.50 0.29
N MET A 69 14.24 2.29 -0.21
CA MET A 69 14.24 3.74 -0.06
C MET A 69 14.04 4.16 1.41
N GLU A 70 13.14 3.51 2.14
CA GLU A 70 12.89 3.78 3.55
C GLU A 70 14.10 3.41 4.43
N GLU A 71 14.82 2.34 4.10
CA GLU A 71 16.03 1.92 4.81
C GLU A 71 17.23 2.85 4.55
N LYS A 72 17.38 3.33 3.31
CA LYS A 72 18.59 4.08 2.87
C LYS A 72 18.48 5.60 3.03
N ASP A 73 17.29 6.18 3.01
CA ASP A 73 17.08 7.63 3.10
C ASP A 73 16.62 8.03 4.51
N SER A 74 17.55 8.54 5.32
CA SER A 74 17.28 8.97 6.70
C SER A 74 16.28 10.13 6.79
N HIS A 75 16.21 10.98 5.77
CA HIS A 75 15.22 12.06 5.74
C HIS A 75 13.84 11.48 5.47
N LEU A 76 13.72 10.57 4.50
CA LEU A 76 12.47 9.85 4.24
C LEU A 76 11.99 9.10 5.48
N GLN A 77 12.88 8.36 6.13
CA GLN A 77 12.58 7.64 7.37
C GLN A 77 12.08 8.58 8.47
N SER A 78 12.70 9.75 8.64
CA SER A 78 12.26 10.75 9.63
C SER A 78 10.85 11.28 9.32
N GLU A 79 10.55 11.59 8.06
CA GLU A 79 9.24 12.11 7.66
C GLU A 79 8.13 11.05 7.75
N LEU A 80 8.45 9.79 7.42
CA LEU A 80 7.52 8.68 7.61
C LEU A 80 7.28 8.45 9.10
N GLY A 81 8.34 8.38 9.92
CA GLY A 81 8.24 8.22 11.37
C GLY A 81 7.35 9.28 12.03
N LYS A 82 7.44 10.55 11.64
CA LYS A 82 6.53 11.60 12.11
C LYS A 82 5.06 11.29 11.81
N ARG A 83 4.76 10.78 10.62
CA ARG A 83 3.38 10.42 10.22
C ARG A 83 2.89 9.19 10.96
N ARG A 84 3.73 8.16 11.11
CA ARG A 84 3.39 6.94 11.86
C ARG A 84 3.08 7.30 13.31
N ASN A 85 3.97 8.06 13.96
CA ASN A 85 3.78 8.50 15.33
C ASN A 85 2.54 9.38 15.50
N ALA A 86 2.26 10.28 14.56
CA ALA A 86 1.06 11.12 14.63
C ALA A 86 -0.23 10.30 14.67
N ILE A 87 -0.27 9.14 14.01
CA ILE A 87 -1.42 8.22 14.02
C ILE A 87 -1.46 7.44 15.34
N LEU A 88 -0.33 6.88 15.77
CA LEU A 88 -0.24 6.05 16.97
C LEU A 88 -0.51 6.82 18.27
N THR A 89 -0.27 8.12 18.28
CA THR A 89 -0.55 8.97 19.46
C THR A 89 -2.01 9.39 19.57
N MET A 90 -2.86 9.08 18.59
CA MET A 90 -4.28 9.42 18.66
C MET A 90 -5.03 8.44 19.55
N ASP A 91 -5.75 8.97 20.52
CA ASP A 91 -6.72 8.18 21.27
C ASP A 91 -7.93 7.86 20.38
N TRP A 92 -8.47 6.66 20.55
CA TRP A 92 -9.62 6.17 19.80
C TRP A 92 -10.72 5.70 20.78
N GLN A 93 -11.96 5.76 20.30
CA GLN A 93 -13.14 5.35 21.05
C GLN A 93 -14.16 4.71 20.10
N ILE A 94 -14.93 3.75 20.58
CA ILE A 94 -16.02 3.15 19.79
C ILE A 94 -17.31 3.88 20.12
N ALA A 95 -17.74 4.75 19.21
CA ALA A 95 -18.99 5.47 19.37
C ALA A 95 -20.20 4.59 18.97
N PRO A 96 -21.22 4.45 19.83
CA PRO A 96 -22.47 3.81 19.43
C PRO A 96 -23.20 4.63 18.35
N PRO A 97 -24.11 4.02 17.57
CA PRO A 97 -24.85 4.73 16.52
C PRO A 97 -25.75 5.85 17.10
N PRO A 98 -26.12 6.86 16.30
CA PRO A 98 -27.07 7.88 16.73
C PRO A 98 -28.41 7.26 17.16
N ASN A 99 -28.93 7.67 18.33
CA ASN A 99 -30.13 7.11 18.96
C ASN A 99 -30.03 5.62 19.34
N ALA A 100 -28.84 5.17 19.74
CA ALA A 100 -28.60 3.79 20.13
C ALA A 100 -29.51 3.30 21.26
N GLY A 101 -30.08 2.12 21.07
CA GLY A 101 -30.77 1.39 22.12
C GLY A 101 -29.81 0.89 23.21
N ALA A 102 -30.36 0.40 24.32
CA ALA A 102 -29.55 -0.10 25.43
C ALA A 102 -28.67 -1.31 25.06
N ALA A 103 -29.05 -2.09 24.04
CA ALA A 103 -28.23 -3.19 23.54
C ALA A 103 -27.01 -2.68 22.77
N GLU A 104 -27.22 -1.77 21.81
CA GLU A 104 -26.15 -1.20 20.99
C GLU A 104 -25.11 -0.42 21.81
N GLN A 105 -25.55 0.24 22.90
CA GLN A 105 -24.64 0.89 23.84
C GLN A 105 -23.77 -0.12 24.59
N ARG A 106 -24.33 -1.26 25.00
CA ARG A 106 -23.55 -2.35 25.65
C ARG A 106 -22.60 -3.00 24.67
N ASP A 107 -23.02 -3.21 23.42
CA ASP A 107 -22.17 -3.81 22.39
C ASP A 107 -20.97 -2.90 22.08
N ALA A 108 -21.17 -1.59 21.99
CA ALA A 108 -20.08 -0.64 21.81
C ALA A 108 -19.07 -0.66 22.97
N GLN A 109 -19.56 -0.69 24.22
CA GLN A 109 -18.70 -0.79 25.41
C GLN A 109 -17.92 -2.12 25.44
N MET A 110 -18.58 -3.23 25.16
CA MET A 110 -17.95 -4.55 25.10
C MET A 110 -16.85 -4.61 24.03
N LEU A 111 -17.11 -4.09 22.83
CA LEU A 111 -16.12 -4.04 21.76
C LEU A 111 -14.94 -3.16 22.13
N GLU A 112 -15.18 -2.04 22.82
CA GLU A 112 -14.10 -1.16 23.26
C GLU A 112 -13.21 -1.85 24.30
N GLU A 113 -13.79 -2.55 25.27
CA GLU A 113 -13.04 -3.36 26.24
C GLU A 113 -12.19 -4.44 25.54
N ILE A 114 -12.78 -5.18 24.59
CA ILE A 114 -12.07 -6.22 23.82
C ILE A 114 -10.89 -5.62 23.04
N LEU A 115 -11.09 -4.49 22.36
CA LEU A 115 -10.04 -3.86 21.56
C LEU A 115 -8.96 -3.17 22.41
N ARG A 116 -9.30 -2.68 23.62
CA ARG A 116 -8.31 -2.12 24.55
C ARG A 116 -7.42 -3.20 25.17
N ASP A 117 -7.95 -4.40 25.38
CA ASP A 117 -7.17 -5.56 25.85
C ASP A 117 -6.42 -6.29 24.70
N ALA A 118 -6.70 -5.97 23.45
CA ALA A 118 -6.11 -6.63 22.29
C ALA A 118 -4.65 -6.21 22.06
N THR A 119 -3.71 -7.12 22.30
CA THR A 119 -2.27 -6.86 22.11
C THR A 119 -1.87 -6.65 20.66
N TRP A 120 -2.66 -7.14 19.70
CA TRP A 120 -2.35 -7.06 18.26
C TRP A 120 -2.73 -5.71 17.63
N LEU A 121 -3.57 -4.90 18.29
CA LEU A 121 -4.18 -3.73 17.66
C LEU A 121 -3.16 -2.62 17.36
N ASP A 122 -2.27 -2.32 18.31
CA ASP A 122 -1.26 -1.28 18.15
C ASP A 122 -0.28 -1.62 17.01
N ASP A 123 0.17 -2.88 16.97
CA ASP A 123 1.02 -3.39 15.88
C ASP A 123 0.27 -3.35 14.54
N CYS A 124 -1.00 -3.75 14.51
CA CYS A 124 -1.84 -3.67 13.32
C CYS A 124 -1.99 -2.23 12.79
N ILE A 125 -2.19 -1.25 13.68
CA ILE A 125 -2.25 0.17 13.29
C ILE A 125 -0.89 0.64 12.78
N PHE A 126 0.20 0.26 13.44
CA PHE A 126 1.56 0.57 13.00
C PHE A 126 1.84 0.00 11.60
N ASP A 127 1.55 -1.26 11.37
CA ASP A 127 1.79 -1.96 10.11
C ASP A 127 0.88 -1.45 8.98
N ALA A 128 -0.31 -0.94 9.30
CA ALA A 128 -1.16 -0.28 8.33
C ALA A 128 -0.50 0.98 7.75
N THR A 129 0.38 1.64 8.51
CA THR A 129 1.06 2.87 8.05
C THR A 129 2.08 2.65 6.94
N ASP A 130 2.50 1.40 6.68
CA ASP A 130 3.34 1.02 5.53
C ASP A 130 2.70 1.48 4.18
N ALA A 131 1.37 1.55 4.16
CA ALA A 131 0.60 2.07 3.04
C ALA A 131 0.98 3.51 2.64
N ILE A 132 1.50 4.33 3.56
CA ILE A 132 1.82 5.74 3.28
C ILE A 132 2.87 5.85 2.15
N LEU A 133 3.90 5.00 2.18
CA LEU A 133 4.94 5.03 1.16
C LEU A 133 4.54 4.22 -0.08
N LYS A 134 4.05 2.99 0.13
CA LYS A 134 3.78 2.01 -0.94
C LYS A 134 2.44 2.20 -1.64
N GLY A 135 1.48 2.83 -0.95
CA GLY A 135 0.10 3.08 -1.40
C GLY A 135 -0.93 2.12 -0.81
N PHE A 136 -0.48 0.96 -0.30
CA PHE A 136 -1.31 -0.03 0.35
C PHE A 136 -0.53 -0.80 1.41
N SER A 137 -1.24 -1.38 2.38
CA SER A 137 -0.73 -2.35 3.35
C SER A 137 -1.82 -3.40 3.58
N CYS A 138 -1.42 -4.66 3.61
CA CYS A 138 -2.32 -5.80 3.79
C CYS A 138 -1.84 -6.63 4.97
N GLN A 139 -2.78 -6.99 5.82
CA GLN A 139 -2.50 -7.75 7.02
C GLN A 139 -3.52 -8.88 7.12
N GLU A 140 -3.04 -10.09 7.36
CA GLU A 140 -3.86 -11.29 7.42
C GLU A 140 -4.32 -11.52 8.86
N ILE A 141 -5.62 -11.72 9.03
CA ILE A 141 -6.25 -11.93 10.33
C ILE A 141 -6.12 -13.41 10.69
N GLU A 142 -5.52 -13.68 11.85
CA GLU A 142 -5.55 -14.98 12.49
C GLU A 142 -6.70 -15.00 13.49
N TRP A 143 -7.69 -15.86 13.25
CA TRP A 143 -8.85 -16.02 14.13
C TRP A 143 -8.56 -17.04 15.24
N GLU A 144 -9.19 -16.85 16.41
CA GLU A 144 -9.18 -17.88 17.45
C GLU A 144 -9.84 -19.18 16.94
N PRO A 145 -9.28 -20.38 17.22
CA PRO A 145 -9.83 -21.66 16.81
C PRO A 145 -11.08 -21.99 17.66
N GLY A 146 -12.20 -21.37 17.32
CA GLY A 146 -13.49 -21.55 17.98
C GLY A 146 -14.16 -20.24 18.38
N LEU A 147 -15.10 -20.34 19.33
CA LEU A 147 -15.75 -19.19 19.96
C LEU A 147 -15.25 -19.05 21.39
N VAL A 148 -14.76 -17.87 21.74
CA VAL A 148 -14.38 -17.49 23.11
C VAL A 148 -15.57 -16.78 23.72
N SER A 149 -16.16 -17.34 24.78
CA SER A 149 -17.37 -16.80 25.42
C SER A 149 -18.55 -16.57 24.45
N GLY A 150 -18.64 -17.37 23.39
CA GLY A 150 -19.66 -17.24 22.35
C GLY A 150 -19.35 -16.20 21.26
N LEU A 151 -18.20 -15.51 21.34
CA LEU A 151 -17.73 -14.54 20.37
C LEU A 151 -16.60 -15.14 19.52
N LYS A 152 -16.52 -14.74 18.24
CA LYS A 152 -15.36 -15.03 17.38
C LYS A 152 -14.40 -13.86 17.50
N LEU A 153 -13.24 -14.10 18.13
CA LEU A 153 -12.25 -13.07 18.40
C LEU A 153 -11.02 -13.24 17.50
N ILE A 154 -10.36 -12.12 17.23
CA ILE A 154 -9.09 -12.09 16.52
C ILE A 154 -8.00 -12.48 17.51
N ARG A 155 -7.21 -13.49 17.15
CA ARG A 155 -6.06 -13.94 17.92
C ARG A 155 -4.86 -13.05 17.66
N ASN A 156 -4.57 -12.81 16.38
CA ASN A 156 -3.48 -11.97 15.96
C ASN A 156 -3.75 -11.38 14.56
N VAL A 157 -2.99 -10.36 14.18
CA VAL A 157 -3.00 -9.80 12.83
C VAL A 157 -1.56 -9.77 12.33
N ASN A 158 -1.32 -10.44 11.21
CA ASN A 158 0.02 -10.62 10.65
C ASN A 158 0.20 -9.70 9.44
N TRP A 159 1.12 -8.75 9.52
CA TRP A 159 1.55 -8.02 8.33
C TRP A 159 2.12 -8.98 7.28
N ARG A 160 1.70 -8.81 6.02
CA ARG A 160 2.19 -9.61 4.90
C ARG A 160 2.96 -8.73 3.92
N ASP A 161 4.03 -9.29 3.40
CA ASP A 161 4.93 -8.63 2.47
C ASP A 161 4.14 -8.08 1.25
N PRO A 162 4.23 -6.77 0.95
CA PRO A 162 3.59 -6.15 -0.20
C PRO A 162 3.93 -6.80 -1.55
N ALA A 163 5.08 -7.47 -1.67
CA ALA A 163 5.48 -8.25 -2.85
C ALA A 163 4.60 -9.49 -3.10
N TRP A 164 3.76 -9.87 -2.13
CA TRP A 164 2.78 -10.95 -2.29
C TRP A 164 1.56 -10.52 -3.11
N PHE A 165 1.36 -9.21 -3.29
CA PHE A 165 0.16 -8.67 -3.90
C PHE A 165 0.41 -8.19 -5.34
N MET A 166 -0.65 -8.20 -6.12
CA MET A 166 -0.69 -7.71 -7.48
C MET A 166 -2.02 -6.99 -7.74
N THR A 167 -2.09 -6.27 -8.85
CA THR A 167 -3.36 -5.72 -9.37
C THR A 167 -3.64 -6.28 -10.76
N PRO A 168 -4.81 -6.89 -11.02
CA PRO A 168 -5.15 -7.35 -12.36
C PRO A 168 -5.18 -6.21 -13.37
N GLN A 169 -4.75 -6.46 -14.60
CA GLN A 169 -4.72 -5.41 -15.65
C GLN A 169 -6.11 -4.86 -16.00
N TYR A 170 -7.14 -5.72 -15.97
CA TYR A 170 -8.53 -5.34 -16.21
C TYR A 170 -9.20 -4.68 -14.99
N ASP A 171 -8.60 -4.80 -13.80
CA ASP A 171 -9.12 -4.25 -12.56
C ASP A 171 -8.00 -3.71 -11.66
N ARG A 172 -7.50 -2.53 -12.06
CA ARG A 172 -6.29 -1.90 -11.49
C ARG A 172 -6.46 -1.34 -10.07
N ASN A 173 -7.66 -1.37 -9.52
CA ASN A 173 -7.96 -0.87 -8.18
C ASN A 173 -8.21 -1.98 -7.16
N THR A 174 -8.18 -3.24 -7.60
CA THR A 174 -8.39 -4.39 -6.71
C THR A 174 -7.07 -5.09 -6.41
N LEU A 175 -6.76 -5.24 -5.12
CA LEU A 175 -5.63 -6.03 -4.65
C LEU A 175 -5.96 -7.50 -4.66
N ARG A 176 -4.99 -8.30 -5.10
CA ARG A 176 -5.07 -9.76 -5.15
C ARG A 176 -3.75 -10.37 -4.77
N LEU A 177 -3.80 -11.58 -4.23
CA LEU A 177 -2.62 -12.40 -3.95
C LEU A 177 -2.07 -12.93 -5.27
N ARG A 178 -0.75 -12.90 -5.41
CA ARG A 178 -0.06 -13.46 -6.57
C ARG A 178 -0.11 -14.98 -6.46
N ASP A 179 -0.57 -15.65 -7.52
CA ASP A 179 -0.55 -17.11 -7.67
C ASP A 179 0.18 -17.57 -8.94
N GLY A 180 0.82 -16.63 -9.64
CA GLY A 180 1.46 -16.85 -10.94
C GLY A 180 0.51 -16.68 -12.14
N THR A 181 -0.78 -16.43 -11.91
CA THR A 181 -1.74 -16.13 -12.98
C THR A 181 -1.91 -14.61 -13.18
N GLU A 182 -2.42 -14.19 -14.34
CA GLU A 182 -2.72 -12.77 -14.62
C GLU A 182 -3.87 -12.22 -13.76
N LYS A 183 -4.70 -13.11 -13.19
CA LYS A 183 -5.87 -12.72 -12.39
C LYS A 183 -5.55 -12.64 -10.90
N GLY A 184 -4.57 -13.38 -10.41
CA GLY A 184 -4.33 -13.55 -8.97
C GLY A 184 -5.52 -14.15 -8.22
N VAL A 185 -5.32 -14.40 -6.93
CA VAL A 185 -6.32 -14.90 -6.00
C VAL A 185 -6.94 -13.74 -5.23
N GLU A 186 -8.27 -13.71 -5.14
CA GLU A 186 -8.99 -12.70 -4.37
C GLU A 186 -8.74 -12.87 -2.86
N LEU A 187 -8.68 -11.77 -2.13
CA LEU A 187 -8.52 -11.79 -0.68
C LEU A 187 -9.75 -12.42 -0.03
N ALA A 188 -9.52 -13.37 0.89
CA ALA A 188 -10.58 -14.02 1.63
C ALA A 188 -11.40 -12.99 2.43
N LYS A 189 -12.72 -13.12 2.37
CA LYS A 189 -13.62 -12.24 3.13
C LYS A 189 -13.41 -12.47 4.62
N PHE A 190 -13.26 -11.38 5.38
CA PHE A 190 -12.95 -11.41 6.82
C PHE A 190 -11.61 -12.07 7.17
N GLY A 191 -10.74 -12.35 6.20
CA GLY A 191 -9.38 -12.84 6.45
C GLY A 191 -8.31 -11.74 6.40
N TRP A 192 -8.68 -10.51 6.03
CA TRP A 192 -7.72 -9.45 5.73
C TRP A 192 -8.16 -8.08 6.23
N ILE A 193 -7.18 -7.33 6.73
CA ILE A 193 -7.26 -5.88 6.92
C ILE A 193 -6.45 -5.26 5.78
N THR A 194 -7.10 -4.42 4.98
CA THR A 194 -6.47 -3.72 3.85
C THR A 194 -6.56 -2.23 4.06
N HIS A 195 -5.41 -1.57 4.18
CA HIS A 195 -5.33 -0.11 4.24
C HIS A 195 -4.80 0.45 2.92
N ILE A 196 -5.57 1.35 2.31
CA ILE A 196 -5.20 2.04 1.06
C ILE A 196 -4.98 3.52 1.37
N ALA A 197 -3.71 3.93 1.40
CA ALA A 197 -3.35 5.32 1.70
C ALA A 197 -3.16 6.11 0.40
N LYS A 198 -4.13 6.99 0.11
CA LYS A 198 -4.16 7.77 -1.13
C LYS A 198 -3.41 9.10 -0.97
N ALA A 199 -2.11 9.13 -1.31
CA ALA A 199 -1.34 10.37 -1.31
C ALA A 199 -1.67 11.30 -2.51
N LYS A 200 -2.18 10.73 -3.61
CA LYS A 200 -2.71 11.48 -4.76
C LYS A 200 -3.79 10.70 -5.50
N THR A 201 -4.51 11.37 -6.39
CA THR A 201 -5.48 10.69 -7.28
C THR A 201 -4.78 9.80 -8.31
N GLY A 202 -5.29 8.58 -8.50
CA GLY A 202 -4.79 7.60 -9.45
C GLY A 202 -5.26 6.17 -9.14
N TYR A 203 -4.78 5.23 -9.95
CA TYR A 203 -4.90 3.78 -9.69
C TYR A 203 -4.03 3.35 -8.51
N LEU A 204 -4.32 2.19 -7.93
CA LEU A 204 -3.64 1.68 -6.73
C LEU A 204 -2.11 1.64 -6.84
N SER A 205 -1.58 1.24 -7.98
CA SER A 205 -0.12 1.26 -8.22
C SER A 205 0.50 2.66 -8.27
N ARG A 206 -0.32 3.72 -8.38
CA ARG A 206 0.10 5.11 -8.59
C ARG A 206 -0.23 6.06 -7.44
N ILE A 207 -0.91 5.61 -6.38
CA ILE A 207 -1.32 6.49 -5.27
C ILE A 207 -0.25 6.64 -4.18
N GLY A 208 0.71 5.72 -4.09
CA GLY A 208 1.79 5.75 -3.10
C GLY A 208 2.83 6.86 -3.35
N LEU A 209 3.50 7.30 -2.28
CA LEU A 209 4.51 8.35 -2.32
C LEU A 209 5.81 7.91 -3.02
N VAL A 210 6.11 6.61 -3.07
CA VAL A 210 7.32 6.04 -3.68
C VAL A 210 7.62 6.63 -5.06
N ARG A 211 6.58 6.82 -5.89
CA ARG A 211 6.72 7.29 -7.27
C ARG A 211 7.23 8.72 -7.41
N THR A 212 6.94 9.56 -6.42
CA THR A 212 7.41 10.95 -6.38
C THR A 212 8.80 11.01 -5.75
N LEU A 213 9.03 10.19 -4.72
CA LEU A 213 10.22 10.25 -3.89
C LEU A 213 11.43 9.52 -4.49
N VAL A 214 11.21 8.52 -5.36
CA VAL A 214 12.30 7.79 -6.02
C VAL A 214 13.28 8.70 -6.76
N TRP A 215 12.78 9.78 -7.36
CA TRP A 215 13.61 10.74 -8.10
C TRP A 215 14.50 11.57 -7.16
N ARG A 216 14.04 11.83 -5.93
CA ARG A 216 14.84 12.52 -4.92
C ARG A 216 16.00 11.64 -4.46
N LEU A 217 15.75 10.37 -4.16
CA LEU A 217 16.80 9.42 -3.80
C LEU A 217 17.84 9.33 -4.93
N PHE A 218 17.38 9.22 -6.18
CA PHE A 218 18.29 9.16 -7.33
C PHE A 218 19.21 10.39 -7.40
N ILE A 219 18.67 11.59 -7.25
CA ILE A 219 19.48 12.83 -7.26
C ILE A 219 20.48 12.86 -6.10
N ALA A 220 20.07 12.41 -4.90
CA ALA A 220 20.93 12.41 -3.72
C ALA A 220 22.09 11.39 -3.81
N THR A 221 21.86 10.26 -4.48
CA THR A 221 22.83 9.17 -4.61
C THR A 221 23.73 9.28 -5.84
N THR A 222 23.36 10.12 -6.82
CA THR A 222 24.13 10.29 -8.05
C THR A 222 25.29 11.27 -7.85
N PRO A 223 26.52 10.94 -8.31
CA PRO A 223 27.65 11.86 -8.27
C PRO A 223 27.34 13.18 -9.01
N PRO A 224 27.81 14.33 -8.51
CA PRO A 224 27.50 15.64 -9.07
C PRO A 224 27.93 15.80 -10.54
N GLU A 225 28.91 15.02 -10.99
CA GLU A 225 29.43 15.01 -12.36
C GLU A 225 28.44 14.44 -13.38
N ILE A 226 27.54 13.53 -12.97
CA ILE A 226 26.57 12.86 -13.84
C ILE A 226 25.22 13.60 -13.86
N LEU A 227 24.96 14.44 -12.85
CA LEU A 227 23.72 15.22 -12.73
C LEU A 227 23.41 16.08 -13.97
N PRO A 228 24.37 16.78 -14.62
CA PRO A 228 24.06 17.59 -15.82
C PRO A 228 23.49 16.76 -16.98
N SER A 229 23.97 15.53 -17.17
CA SER A 229 23.45 14.60 -18.18
C SER A 229 22.05 14.11 -17.83
N PHE A 230 21.76 13.89 -16.55
CA PHE A 230 20.42 13.58 -16.06
C PHE A 230 19.44 14.75 -16.26
N TRP A 231 19.85 15.98 -15.93
CA TRP A 231 19.05 17.17 -16.19
C TRP A 231 18.76 17.33 -17.67
N ARG A 232 19.73 17.06 -18.56
CA ARG A 232 19.48 17.01 -20.01
C ARG A 232 18.46 15.94 -20.38
N PHE A 233 18.49 14.75 -19.77
CA PHE A 233 17.51 13.69 -20.04
C PHE A 233 16.09 14.08 -19.60
N MET A 234 15.92 14.59 -18.37
CA MET A 234 14.62 15.06 -17.87
C MET A 234 14.11 16.28 -18.66
N ALA A 235 14.99 17.22 -18.98
CA ALA A 235 14.65 18.40 -19.76
C ALA A 235 14.31 18.06 -21.22
N CYS A 236 14.95 17.05 -21.82
CA CYS A 236 14.68 16.63 -23.21
C CYS A 236 13.27 16.05 -23.35
N HIS A 237 12.74 15.37 -22.32
CA HIS A 237 11.34 14.94 -22.30
C HIS A 237 10.36 16.13 -22.21
N CYS A 238 10.73 17.20 -21.50
CA CYS A 238 9.95 18.43 -21.45
C CYS A 238 10.00 19.19 -22.79
N ALA A 239 11.14 19.15 -23.49
CA ALA A 239 11.32 19.75 -24.81
C ALA A 239 10.54 19.01 -25.91
N LEU A 240 10.38 17.68 -25.81
CA LEU A 240 9.61 16.88 -26.78
C LEU A 240 8.10 17.17 -26.76
N VAL A 241 7.54 17.67 -25.64
CA VAL A 241 6.14 18.14 -25.58
C VAL A 241 5.95 19.44 -26.38
N ASN A 242 7.01 20.23 -26.59
CA ASN A 242 6.95 21.47 -27.37
C ASN A 242 7.23 21.30 -28.86
N ILE A 243 7.62 20.11 -29.34
CA ILE A 243 7.99 19.90 -30.75
C ILE A 243 6.78 19.49 -31.64
N ARG A 244 5.59 19.23 -31.07
CA ARG A 244 4.37 18.89 -31.84
C ARG A 244 3.39 20.02 -32.11
N LYS A 245 3.76 21.29 -31.91
CA LYS A 245 2.98 22.44 -32.41
C LYS A 245 3.82 23.25 -33.39
N GLY A 246 3.68 22.95 -34.67
CA GLY A 246 4.31 23.71 -35.75
C GLY A 246 3.78 25.15 -35.83
N LEU A 247 4.72 26.11 -35.75
CA LEU A 247 4.89 27.40 -36.48
C LEU A 247 3.68 28.37 -36.66
N PRO A 248 3.91 29.66 -36.98
CA PRO A 248 4.83 30.65 -36.39
C PRO A 248 4.12 32.00 -36.14
N THR A 249 4.46 32.77 -35.11
CA THR A 249 4.29 34.25 -35.15
C THR A 249 5.16 34.93 -34.11
N THR A 250 6.24 35.55 -34.60
CA THR A 250 6.84 36.82 -34.16
C THR A 250 6.34 37.42 -32.85
N ARG A 251 7.21 37.50 -31.84
CA ARG A 251 7.34 38.71 -30.99
C ARG A 251 8.81 39.05 -30.76
N LYS A 252 9.10 40.31 -31.04
CA LYS A 252 10.40 40.99 -31.02
C LYS A 252 11.08 40.86 -29.65
N ILE A 253 12.37 40.55 -29.66
CA ILE A 253 13.29 40.80 -28.55
C ILE A 253 13.64 42.30 -28.62
N HIS A 254 13.26 43.07 -27.61
CA HIS A 254 13.85 44.38 -27.39
C HIS A 254 15.09 44.20 -26.51
N CYS A 255 16.26 44.35 -27.10
CA CYS A 255 17.48 44.68 -26.37
C CYS A 255 17.40 46.15 -25.96
N TYR A 256 17.51 46.44 -24.67
CA TYR A 256 18.07 47.69 -24.21
C TYR A 256 19.09 47.37 -23.13
N GLY A 257 20.36 47.59 -23.48
CA GLY A 257 21.42 47.74 -22.49
C GLY A 257 21.35 49.12 -21.84
N ARG A 258 21.66 49.14 -20.56
CA ARG A 258 22.63 50.04 -19.93
C ARG A 258 23.36 49.25 -18.86
#